data_AF-A0A943ISN2-F1
#
_entry.id   AF-A0A943ISN2-F1
#
_cell.length_a   1.000
_cell.length_b   1.000
_cell.length_c   1.000
_cell.angle_alpha   90.00
_cell.angle_beta   90.00
_cell.angle_gamma   90.00
#
_symmetry.space_group_name_H-M   'P 1'
#
loop_
_entity.id
_entity.type
_entity.pdbx_description
1 polymer ?
#
loop_
_entity_poly.entity_id
_entity_poly.type
_entity_poly.pdbx_seq_one_letter_code
_entity_poly.pdbx_strand_id
1 'polypeptide(L)'
;DADTPMTIDASAPGDVIELSDDFDFDGYQVVRREFFAHTFEPSITFNNYKVYVNTACLNKFPHADCAQLLINRESHILALRPCAESERDAFAWCNTSGGKRKPRQVTGKFFFAKLFELMDWNIDYRYKLLGKVIHANGEYLIVFDLNASEIYQRIAKDGGKPKTARTPVFPAGWKDQFGLPYREHQKSLQINIFDGYAIYGIKDSTVSSTTSVENITSAHNAYQPEVPVQEGSVNG
;
A
#
# COMPACT_ATOMS: atom_id res chain seq x y z
N ASP A 1 -13.67 8.72 -23.54
CA ASP A 1 -14.70 9.70 -23.22
C ASP A 1 -15.02 9.73 -21.74
N ALA A 2 -15.10 10.98 -21.25
CA ALA A 2 -15.63 11.42 -19.97
C ALA A 2 -14.90 10.95 -18.70
N ASP A 3 -13.77 11.61 -18.44
CA ASP A 3 -13.33 11.98 -17.10
C ASP A 3 -14.28 13.08 -16.61
N THR A 4 -15.47 12.70 -16.15
CA THR A 4 -16.37 13.67 -15.51
C THR A 4 -15.86 13.81 -14.07
N PRO A 5 -15.33 14.99 -13.66
CA PRO A 5 -15.18 15.27 -12.24
C PRO A 5 -16.55 15.06 -11.58
N MET A 6 -16.63 14.82 -10.28
CA MET A 6 -17.94 14.85 -9.61
C MET A 6 -18.55 16.24 -9.80
N THR A 7 -19.34 16.42 -10.86
CA THR A 7 -20.18 17.57 -11.06
C THR A 7 -21.22 17.45 -9.97
N ILE A 8 -21.07 18.28 -8.95
CA ILE A 8 -22.13 18.52 -7.97
C ILE A 8 -23.32 18.96 -8.83
N ASP A 9 -24.38 18.16 -8.85
CA ASP A 9 -25.61 18.51 -9.53
C ASP A 9 -26.02 19.91 -9.03
N ALA A 10 -26.19 20.87 -9.95
CA ALA A 10 -26.53 22.24 -9.61
C ALA A 10 -27.93 22.38 -8.98
N SER A 11 -28.70 21.30 -8.92
CA SER A 11 -29.82 21.16 -8.00
C SER A 11 -29.32 20.79 -6.60
N ALA A 12 -28.64 21.74 -5.95
CA ALA A 12 -28.35 21.64 -4.53
C ALA A 12 -29.64 21.24 -3.79
N PRO A 13 -29.64 20.18 -2.95
CA PRO A 13 -30.82 19.84 -2.17
C PRO A 13 -31.27 21.07 -1.38
N GLY A 14 -32.59 21.28 -1.22
CA GLY A 14 -33.16 22.50 -0.63
C GLY A 14 -32.72 22.85 0.81
N ASP A 15 -31.84 22.05 1.39
CA ASP A 15 -31.26 22.19 2.73
C ASP A 15 -29.76 22.52 2.71
N VAL A 16 -29.17 22.89 1.56
CA VAL A 16 -27.75 23.31 1.48
C VAL A 16 -27.59 24.70 2.13
N ILE A 17 -26.80 24.75 3.19
CA ILE A 17 -26.34 25.99 3.80
C ILE A 17 -25.17 26.50 2.96
N GLU A 18 -25.36 27.64 2.28
CA GLU A 18 -24.26 28.34 1.62
C GLU A 18 -23.28 28.87 2.67
N LEU A 19 -22.12 28.22 2.75
CA LEU A 19 -20.98 28.73 3.51
C LEU A 19 -20.33 29.85 2.69
N SER A 20 -19.86 30.91 3.36
CA SER A 20 -19.11 32.00 2.72
C SER A 20 -17.87 31.47 1.99
N ASP A 21 -17.38 32.22 1.01
CA ASP A 21 -16.16 31.91 0.24
C ASP A 21 -14.88 31.74 1.10
N ASP A 22 -14.97 32.03 2.40
CA ASP A 22 -13.91 31.88 3.40
C ASP A 22 -13.83 30.47 4.04
N PHE A 23 -14.66 29.51 3.62
CA PHE A 23 -14.55 28.14 4.15
C PHE A 23 -13.23 27.50 3.72
N ASP A 24 -12.42 27.08 4.69
CA ASP A 24 -11.27 26.24 4.46
C ASP A 24 -11.29 24.99 5.36
N PHE A 25 -10.43 24.04 5.03
CA PHE A 25 -10.29 22.80 5.78
C PHE A 25 -9.26 22.88 6.91
N ASP A 26 -8.94 24.07 7.43
CA ASP A 26 -8.03 24.19 8.57
C ASP A 26 -8.67 23.64 9.84
N GLY A 27 -7.85 22.92 10.62
CA GLY A 27 -8.32 22.14 11.78
C GLY A 27 -9.01 20.81 11.43
N TYR A 28 -9.36 20.56 10.16
CA TYR A 28 -9.94 19.28 9.76
C TYR A 28 -8.89 18.18 9.60
N GLN A 29 -9.25 16.97 10.02
CA GLN A 29 -8.49 15.75 9.77
C GLN A 29 -9.26 14.84 8.82
N VAL A 30 -8.54 14.21 7.89
CA VAL A 30 -9.13 13.14 7.09
C VAL A 30 -9.12 11.86 7.92
N VAL A 31 -10.30 11.37 8.25
CA VAL A 31 -10.46 10.17 9.09
C VAL A 31 -9.84 8.97 8.39
N ARG A 32 -9.00 8.23 9.12
CA ARG A 32 -8.40 6.98 8.66
C ARG A 32 -9.49 6.02 8.26
N ARG A 33 -9.41 5.50 7.04
CA ARG A 33 -10.41 4.55 6.54
C ARG A 33 -10.50 3.32 7.45
N GLU A 34 -9.40 2.90 8.07
CA GLU A 34 -9.30 1.75 8.97
C GLU A 34 -10.28 1.81 10.16
N PHE A 35 -10.82 3.00 10.48
CA PHE A 35 -11.82 3.19 11.53
C PHE A 35 -13.25 2.83 11.12
N PHE A 36 -13.52 2.61 9.83
CA PHE A 36 -14.84 2.22 9.32
C PHE A 36 -14.97 0.69 9.12
N ALA A 37 -16.16 0.22 8.76
CA ALA A 37 -16.40 -1.21 8.50
C ALA A 37 -15.95 -1.61 7.09
N HIS A 38 -14.98 -2.54 7.00
CA HIS A 38 -14.33 -2.94 5.73
C HIS A 38 -14.96 -4.16 5.07
N THR A 39 -16.12 -3.98 4.45
CA THR A 39 -16.86 -5.10 3.85
C THR A 39 -16.46 -5.36 2.40
N PHE A 40 -16.09 -4.32 1.64
CA PHE A 40 -15.90 -4.40 0.18
C PHE A 40 -14.54 -3.90 -0.30
N GLU A 41 -13.70 -3.44 0.62
CA GLU A 41 -12.36 -2.95 0.38
C GLU A 41 -11.42 -4.14 0.20
N PRO A 42 -10.51 -4.12 -0.79
CA PRO A 42 -9.41 -5.08 -0.87
C PRO A 42 -8.67 -5.15 0.47
N SER A 43 -8.41 -6.34 0.98
CA SER A 43 -7.59 -6.51 2.17
C SER A 43 -6.72 -7.75 2.09
N ILE A 44 -5.56 -7.67 2.75
CA ILE A 44 -4.65 -8.80 2.96
C ILE A 44 -4.57 -9.08 4.46
N THR A 45 -4.45 -10.35 4.83
CA THR A 45 -4.35 -10.80 6.20
C THR A 45 -3.15 -11.72 6.38
N PHE A 46 -2.39 -11.48 7.45
CA PHE A 46 -1.33 -12.34 7.96
C PHE A 46 -1.76 -12.96 9.28
N ASN A 47 -1.74 -14.28 9.37
CA ASN A 47 -2.11 -14.99 10.60
C ASN A 47 -1.53 -16.40 10.60
N ASN A 48 -0.83 -16.80 11.66
CA ASN A 48 -0.32 -18.17 11.85
C ASN A 48 0.43 -18.70 10.61
N TYR A 49 1.44 -17.94 10.16
CA TYR A 49 2.26 -18.24 8.97
C TYR A 49 1.52 -18.28 7.63
N LYS A 50 0.25 -17.85 7.60
CA LYS A 50 -0.56 -17.78 6.40
C LYS A 50 -0.74 -16.35 5.95
N VAL A 51 -0.75 -16.17 4.64
CA VAL A 51 -1.15 -14.96 3.94
C VAL A 51 -2.38 -15.25 3.09
N TYR A 52 -3.34 -14.34 3.09
CA TYR A 52 -4.53 -14.43 2.23
C TYR A 52 -5.18 -13.09 2.03
N VAL A 53 -5.83 -12.93 0.88
CA VAL A 53 -6.67 -11.78 0.59
C VAL A 53 -8.15 -12.05 0.90
N ASN A 54 -8.97 -11.02 0.91
CA ASN A 54 -10.42 -11.17 0.89
C ASN A 54 -10.97 -11.27 -0.55
N THR A 55 -12.27 -11.52 -0.68
CA THR A 55 -12.95 -11.64 -1.98
C THR A 55 -12.90 -10.35 -2.79
N ALA A 56 -12.85 -9.18 -2.13
CA ALA A 56 -12.75 -7.90 -2.82
C ALA A 56 -11.49 -7.81 -3.70
N CYS A 57 -10.36 -8.36 -3.26
CA CYS A 57 -9.15 -8.44 -4.10
C CYS A 57 -9.38 -9.25 -5.39
N LEU A 58 -10.06 -10.39 -5.30
CA LEU A 58 -10.35 -11.22 -6.49
C LEU A 58 -11.35 -10.54 -7.43
N ASN A 59 -12.30 -9.79 -6.89
CA ASN A 59 -13.26 -9.03 -7.70
C ASN A 59 -12.59 -7.91 -8.50
N LYS A 60 -11.47 -7.35 -8.01
CA LYS A 60 -10.67 -6.38 -8.78
C LYS A 60 -9.90 -7.02 -9.93
N PHE A 61 -9.63 -8.32 -9.86
CA PHE A 61 -8.88 -9.08 -10.86
C PHE A 61 -9.59 -10.40 -11.20
N PRO A 62 -10.71 -10.32 -11.95
CA PRO A 62 -11.61 -11.46 -12.16
C PRO A 62 -10.96 -12.61 -12.94
N HIS A 63 -9.90 -12.36 -13.70
CA HIS A 63 -9.25 -13.33 -14.60
C HIS A 63 -7.87 -13.80 -14.14
N ALA A 64 -7.37 -13.31 -13.00
CA ALA A 64 -6.02 -13.64 -12.54
C ALA A 64 -6.05 -14.67 -11.43
N ASP A 65 -5.61 -15.90 -11.68
CA ASP A 65 -5.58 -16.98 -10.68
C ASP A 65 -4.25 -17.10 -9.93
N CYS A 66 -3.22 -16.41 -10.40
CA CYS A 66 -1.93 -16.27 -9.75
C CYS A 66 -1.58 -14.81 -9.48
N ALA A 67 -0.67 -14.61 -8.53
CA ALA A 67 -0.11 -13.31 -8.21
C ALA A 67 1.36 -13.44 -7.77
N GLN A 68 2.06 -12.31 -7.78
CA GLN A 68 3.35 -12.09 -7.12
C GLN A 68 3.14 -11.12 -5.95
N LEU A 69 3.94 -11.28 -4.90
CA LEU A 69 4.05 -10.33 -3.79
C LEU A 69 5.38 -9.60 -3.90
N LEU A 70 5.32 -8.27 -3.94
CA LEU A 70 6.47 -7.39 -4.02
C LEU A 70 6.53 -6.58 -2.73
N ILE A 71 7.71 -6.37 -2.18
CA ILE A 71 7.90 -5.59 -0.95
C ILE A 71 8.94 -4.50 -1.15
N ASN A 72 8.55 -3.26 -0.86
CA ASN A 72 9.49 -2.16 -0.66
C ASN A 72 9.79 -2.07 0.84
N ARG A 73 11.04 -2.37 1.20
CA ARG A 73 11.50 -2.40 2.60
C ARG A 73 11.70 -1.02 3.20
N GLU A 74 11.91 0.00 2.37
CA GLU A 74 12.17 1.37 2.84
C GLU A 74 10.85 2.12 3.08
N SER A 75 9.93 2.07 2.10
CA SER A 75 8.62 2.71 2.22
C SER A 75 7.58 1.87 2.97
N HIS A 76 7.94 0.64 3.37
CA HIS A 76 7.04 -0.30 4.03
C HIS A 76 5.74 -0.55 3.23
N ILE A 77 5.89 -0.67 1.91
CA ILE A 77 4.79 -0.97 1.00
C ILE A 77 4.86 -2.42 0.55
N LEU A 78 3.72 -3.10 0.60
CA LEU A 78 3.53 -4.40 -0.02
C LEU A 78 2.61 -4.27 -1.23
N ALA A 79 3.05 -4.75 -2.39
CA ALA A 79 2.24 -4.80 -3.60
C ALA A 79 1.90 -6.24 -3.96
N LEU A 80 0.66 -6.44 -4.41
CA LEU A 80 0.14 -7.69 -4.92
C LEU A 80 -0.16 -7.48 -6.40
N ARG A 81 0.64 -8.16 -7.22
CA ARG A 81 0.61 -8.07 -8.67
C ARG A 81 -0.05 -9.33 -9.24
N PRO A 82 -1.23 -9.24 -9.87
CA PRO A 82 -1.76 -10.37 -10.63
C PRO A 82 -0.82 -10.70 -11.79
N CYS A 83 -0.58 -11.98 -12.03
CA CYS A 83 0.41 -12.44 -13.02
C CYS A 83 -0.03 -13.75 -13.67
N ALA A 84 0.63 -14.13 -14.76
CA ALA A 84 0.44 -15.45 -15.35
C ALA A 84 1.05 -16.55 -14.47
N GLU A 85 0.51 -17.77 -14.54
CA GLU A 85 1.05 -18.92 -13.80
C GLU A 85 2.48 -19.28 -14.24
N SER A 86 2.83 -19.02 -15.49
CA SER A 86 4.17 -19.27 -16.05
C SER A 86 5.22 -18.27 -15.60
N GLU A 87 4.85 -17.17 -14.95
CA GLU A 87 5.81 -16.20 -14.45
C GLU A 87 6.59 -16.75 -13.26
N ARG A 88 7.87 -16.39 -13.19
CA ARG A 88 8.73 -16.79 -12.07
C ARG A 88 8.14 -16.26 -10.76
N ASP A 89 8.16 -17.09 -9.73
CA ASP A 89 7.70 -16.74 -8.37
C ASP A 89 6.18 -16.45 -8.25
N ALA A 90 5.40 -16.80 -9.29
CA ALA A 90 3.95 -16.77 -9.23
C ALA A 90 3.40 -17.77 -8.19
N PHE A 91 2.38 -17.35 -7.44
CA PHE A 91 1.65 -18.25 -6.55
C PHE A 91 0.14 -18.13 -6.73
N ALA A 92 -0.56 -19.25 -6.61
CA ALA A 92 -2.02 -19.26 -6.63
C ALA A 92 -2.58 -18.60 -5.36
N TRP A 93 -3.23 -17.45 -5.52
CA TRP A 93 -3.90 -16.68 -4.45
C TRP A 93 -5.40 -16.96 -4.32
N CYS A 94 -5.96 -17.79 -5.20
CA CYS A 94 -7.35 -18.22 -5.15
C CYS A 94 -7.50 -19.69 -5.57
N ASN A 95 -8.63 -20.29 -5.22
CA ASN A 95 -9.06 -21.60 -5.72
C ASN A 95 -10.48 -21.48 -6.31
N THR A 96 -10.79 -22.32 -7.28
CA THR A 96 -12.16 -22.44 -7.81
C THR A 96 -12.85 -23.66 -7.20
N SER A 97 -14.01 -23.44 -6.59
CA SER A 97 -14.83 -24.51 -5.98
C SER A 97 -16.28 -24.27 -6.32
N GLY A 98 -16.94 -25.25 -6.96
CA GLY A 98 -18.35 -25.13 -7.37
C GLY A 98 -18.61 -23.96 -8.32
N GLY A 99 -17.68 -23.70 -9.24
CA GLY A 99 -17.76 -22.59 -10.21
C GLY A 99 -17.51 -21.20 -9.63
N LYS A 100 -17.18 -21.07 -8.33
CA LYS A 100 -16.91 -19.79 -7.67
C LYS A 100 -15.45 -19.70 -7.24
N ARG A 101 -14.79 -18.59 -7.58
CA ARG A 101 -13.45 -18.26 -7.09
C ARG A 101 -13.53 -17.83 -5.63
N LYS A 102 -12.63 -18.37 -4.81
CA LYS A 102 -12.50 -18.05 -3.39
C LYS A 102 -11.04 -17.76 -3.05
N PRO A 103 -10.76 -16.78 -2.18
CA PRO A 103 -9.39 -16.53 -1.75
C PRO A 103 -8.77 -17.77 -1.12
N ARG A 104 -7.52 -18.04 -1.46
CA ARG A 104 -6.73 -19.15 -0.94
C ARG A 104 -5.87 -18.65 0.21
N GLN A 105 -5.78 -19.45 1.28
CA GLN A 105 -4.74 -19.27 2.29
C GLN A 105 -3.45 -19.94 1.84
N VAL A 106 -2.39 -19.14 1.72
CA VAL A 106 -1.07 -19.59 1.31
C VAL A 106 -0.17 -19.61 2.53
N THR A 107 0.48 -20.74 2.78
CA THR A 107 1.47 -20.85 3.86
C THR A 107 2.81 -20.35 3.34
N GLY A 108 3.42 -19.38 4.03
CA GLY A 108 4.69 -18.78 3.63
C GLY A 108 5.57 -18.50 4.84
N LYS A 109 6.10 -19.53 5.49
CA LYS A 109 6.83 -19.40 6.76
C LYS A 109 8.01 -18.43 6.70
N PHE A 110 8.84 -18.51 5.67
CA PHE A 110 10.01 -17.64 5.51
C PHE A 110 9.62 -16.19 5.20
N PHE A 111 8.68 -15.99 4.28
CA PHE A 111 8.14 -14.66 3.99
C PHE A 111 7.52 -14.03 5.24
N PHE A 112 6.70 -14.79 5.97
CA PHE A 112 6.09 -14.35 7.22
C PHE A 112 7.15 -13.97 8.26
N ALA A 113 8.17 -14.80 8.48
CA ALA A 113 9.26 -14.49 9.41
C ALA A 113 10.00 -13.20 9.01
N LYS A 114 10.34 -13.04 7.72
CA LYS A 114 11.03 -11.84 7.22
C LYS A 114 10.19 -10.57 7.31
N LEU A 115 8.90 -10.65 7.00
CA LEU A 115 7.98 -9.51 7.11
C LEU A 115 7.78 -9.11 8.57
N PHE A 116 7.62 -10.07 9.47
CA PHE A 116 7.40 -9.80 10.88
C PHE A 116 8.65 -9.27 11.57
N GLU A 117 9.84 -9.73 11.16
CA GLU A 117 11.14 -9.14 11.54
C GLU A 117 11.25 -7.69 11.05
N LEU A 118 10.89 -7.41 9.79
CA LEU A 118 10.94 -6.05 9.23
C LEU A 118 10.03 -5.06 9.97
N MET A 119 8.83 -5.49 10.32
CA MET A 119 7.81 -4.61 10.91
C MET A 119 7.79 -4.63 12.45
N ASP A 120 8.67 -5.41 13.09
CA ASP A 120 8.65 -5.69 14.53
C ASP A 120 7.26 -6.17 15.01
N TRP A 121 6.66 -7.08 14.24
CA TRP A 121 5.33 -7.63 14.51
C TRP A 121 5.39 -8.89 15.38
N ASN A 122 4.41 -9.03 16.27
CA ASN A 122 4.26 -10.22 17.09
C ASN A 122 3.64 -11.36 16.27
N ILE A 123 4.38 -12.45 16.14
CA ILE A 123 4.01 -13.64 15.33
C ILE A 123 2.70 -14.31 15.76
N ASP A 124 2.26 -14.13 17.00
CA ASP A 124 1.02 -14.72 17.52
C ASP A 124 -0.22 -13.90 17.18
N TYR A 125 -0.04 -12.67 16.69
CA TYR A 125 -1.13 -11.76 16.36
C TYR A 125 -1.55 -11.91 14.90
N ARG A 126 -2.79 -11.51 14.63
CA ARG A 126 -3.30 -11.40 13.27
C ARG A 126 -3.22 -9.95 12.82
N TYR A 127 -2.67 -9.72 11.64
CA TYR A 127 -2.57 -8.41 11.02
C TYR A 127 -3.45 -8.37 9.78
N LYS A 128 -4.29 -7.35 9.65
CA LYS A 128 -5.09 -7.09 8.45
C LYS A 128 -4.78 -5.71 7.94
N LEU A 129 -4.56 -5.59 6.65
CA LEU A 129 -4.28 -4.31 6.00
C LEU A 129 -5.24 -4.11 4.85
N LEU A 130 -5.68 -2.87 4.70
CA LEU A 130 -6.52 -2.47 3.59
C LEU A 130 -5.65 -2.10 2.40
N GLY A 131 -6.06 -2.55 1.22
CA GLY A 131 -5.43 -2.17 -0.03
C GLY A 131 -6.27 -1.16 -0.80
N LYS A 132 -5.68 -0.56 -1.82
CA LYS A 132 -6.44 -0.01 -2.94
C LYS A 132 -5.75 -0.41 -4.23
N VAL A 133 -6.52 -0.35 -5.31
CA VAL A 133 -6.04 -0.66 -6.64
C VAL A 133 -5.30 0.57 -7.16
N ILE A 134 -4.17 0.34 -7.82
CA ILE A 134 -3.38 1.35 -8.48
C ILE A 134 -3.09 0.92 -9.91
N HIS A 135 -2.77 1.88 -10.76
CA HIS A 135 -2.31 1.64 -12.12
C HIS A 135 -0.99 2.37 -12.31
N ALA A 136 0.06 1.64 -12.63
CA ALA A 136 1.39 2.20 -12.84
C ALA A 136 2.16 1.33 -13.84
N ASN A 137 2.96 1.96 -14.71
CA ASN A 137 3.72 1.28 -15.77
C ASN A 137 2.88 0.34 -16.66
N GLY A 138 1.60 0.67 -16.88
CA GLY A 138 0.69 -0.18 -17.67
C GLY A 138 0.15 -1.40 -16.92
N GLU A 139 0.44 -1.53 -15.63
CA GLU A 139 0.02 -2.66 -14.80
C GLU A 139 -0.92 -2.20 -13.67
N TYR A 140 -1.89 -3.04 -13.36
CA TYR A 140 -2.78 -2.86 -12.23
C TYR A 140 -2.33 -3.71 -11.04
N LEU A 141 -2.23 -3.09 -9.87
CA LEU A 141 -1.76 -3.73 -8.64
C LEU A 141 -2.73 -3.42 -7.49
N ILE A 142 -2.76 -4.25 -6.45
CA ILE A 142 -3.26 -3.82 -5.14
C ILE A 142 -2.06 -3.58 -4.24
N VAL A 143 -2.05 -2.45 -3.58
CA VAL A 143 -0.97 -2.06 -2.68
C VAL A 143 -1.47 -1.90 -1.26
N PHE A 144 -0.64 -2.22 -0.29
CA PHE A 144 -0.94 -2.21 1.13
C PHE A 144 0.17 -1.45 1.86
N ASP A 145 -0.22 -0.46 2.66
CA ASP A 145 0.70 0.24 3.56
C ASP A 145 0.89 -0.59 4.82
N LEU A 146 2.10 -1.13 5.03
CA LEU A 146 2.39 -1.99 6.16
C LEU A 146 2.34 -1.24 7.50
N ASN A 147 2.44 0.09 7.51
CA ASN A 147 2.28 0.89 8.73
C ASN A 147 0.80 1.08 9.13
N ALA A 148 -0.14 0.73 8.25
CA ALA A 148 -1.58 0.90 8.45
C ALA A 148 -2.30 -0.40 8.83
N SER A 149 -1.73 -1.17 9.77
CA SER A 149 -2.25 -2.48 10.15
C SER A 149 -3.36 -2.41 11.21
N GLU A 150 -4.48 -3.11 10.98
CA GLU A 150 -5.41 -3.56 12.02
C GLU A 150 -4.80 -4.77 12.75
N ILE A 151 -4.52 -4.65 14.05
CA ILE A 151 -3.86 -5.70 14.83
C ILE A 151 -4.88 -6.41 15.73
N TYR A 152 -5.06 -7.71 15.52
CA TYR A 152 -5.96 -8.55 16.30
C TYR A 152 -5.12 -9.43 17.23
N GLN A 153 -5.00 -9.00 18.48
CA GLN A 153 -4.18 -9.66 19.49
C GLN A 153 -4.72 -11.04 19.84
N ARG A 154 -3.83 -11.98 20.13
CA ARG A 154 -4.17 -13.32 20.62
C ARG A 154 -4.04 -13.32 22.15
N ILE A 155 -5.17 -13.40 22.84
CA ILE A 155 -5.24 -13.24 24.30
C ILE A 155 -5.70 -14.56 24.91
N ALA A 156 -4.96 -15.06 25.90
CA ALA A 156 -5.43 -16.11 26.80
C ALA A 156 -6.16 -15.45 27.97
N LYS A 157 -7.46 -15.68 28.11
CA LYS A 157 -8.19 -15.32 29.33
C LYS A 157 -8.19 -16.53 30.27
N ASP A 158 -7.86 -16.28 31.54
CA ASP A 158 -8.05 -17.21 32.66
C ASP A 158 -7.48 -18.62 32.44
N GLY A 159 -6.25 -18.71 31.92
CA GLY A 159 -5.57 -20.00 31.65
C GLY A 159 -6.19 -20.83 30.52
N GLY A 160 -7.20 -20.29 29.82
CA GLY A 160 -7.84 -20.95 28.68
C GLY A 160 -7.02 -20.89 27.40
N LYS A 161 -7.47 -21.64 26.37
CA LYS A 161 -6.85 -21.61 25.04
C LYS A 161 -6.84 -20.17 24.49
N PRO A 162 -5.69 -19.64 24.05
CA PRO A 162 -5.62 -18.29 23.50
C PRO A 162 -6.58 -18.12 22.31
N LYS A 163 -7.34 -17.01 22.31
CA LYS A 163 -8.26 -16.65 21.23
C LYS A 163 -7.87 -15.31 20.64
N THR A 164 -8.01 -15.18 19.32
CA THR A 164 -7.85 -13.90 18.63
C THR A 164 -8.99 -12.96 19.03
N ALA A 165 -8.64 -11.75 19.45
CA ALA A 165 -9.59 -10.69 19.77
C ALA A 165 -10.45 -10.33 18.55
N ARG A 166 -11.68 -9.87 18.80
CA ARG A 166 -12.58 -9.38 17.73
C ARG A 166 -12.34 -7.90 17.42
N THR A 167 -11.96 -7.13 18.44
CA THR A 167 -11.65 -5.71 18.30
C THR A 167 -10.19 -5.56 17.88
N PRO A 168 -9.90 -4.89 16.76
CA PRO A 168 -8.53 -4.57 16.41
C PRO A 168 -7.98 -3.48 17.33
N VAL A 169 -6.67 -3.50 17.54
CA VAL A 169 -5.90 -2.36 18.02
C VAL A 169 -5.13 -1.76 16.86
N PHE A 170 -4.93 -0.46 16.89
CA PHE A 170 -4.21 0.29 15.86
C PHE A 170 -2.79 0.63 16.32
N PRO A 171 -1.88 1.01 15.41
CA PRO A 171 -0.54 1.49 15.76
C PRO A 171 -0.59 2.59 16.81
N ALA A 172 0.38 2.60 17.73
CA ALA A 172 0.38 3.50 18.88
C ALA A 172 0.25 4.99 18.50
N GLY A 173 0.89 5.40 17.40
CA GLY A 173 0.81 6.77 16.89
C GLY A 173 -0.58 7.18 16.37
N TRP A 174 -1.58 6.29 16.37
CA TRP A 174 -2.94 6.60 15.93
C TRP A 174 -3.92 6.86 17.08
N LYS A 175 -3.53 6.55 18.32
CA LYS A 175 -4.43 6.52 19.48
C LYS A 175 -5.18 7.84 19.70
N ASP A 176 -4.52 8.97 19.45
CA ASP A 176 -5.04 10.30 19.76
C ASP A 176 -5.27 11.16 18.48
N GLN A 177 -5.46 10.53 17.31
CA GLN A 177 -5.73 11.22 16.05
C GLN A 177 -6.80 10.52 15.20
N PHE A 178 -7.66 11.31 14.53
CA PHE A 178 -8.59 10.75 13.55
C PHE A 178 -7.90 10.37 12.25
N GLY A 179 -6.83 11.08 11.90
CA GLY A 179 -5.97 10.85 10.75
C GLY A 179 -5.10 12.07 10.46
N LEU A 180 -4.62 12.20 9.22
CA LEU A 180 -3.77 13.33 8.85
C LEU A 180 -4.59 14.63 8.74
N PRO A 181 -4.04 15.79 9.12
CA PRO A 181 -4.62 17.09 8.78
C PRO A 181 -4.92 17.17 7.28
N TYR A 182 -6.02 17.79 6.89
CA TYR A 182 -6.50 17.78 5.49
C TYR A 182 -5.43 18.18 4.47
N ARG A 183 -4.70 19.27 4.72
CA ARG A 183 -3.63 19.76 3.83
C ARG A 183 -2.44 18.78 3.77
N GLU A 184 -2.08 18.15 4.88
CA GLU A 184 -1.03 17.13 4.91
C GLU A 184 -1.48 15.85 4.20
N HIS A 185 -2.74 15.45 4.40
CA HIS A 185 -3.33 14.33 3.68
C HIS A 185 -3.21 14.57 2.17
N GLN A 186 -3.57 15.75 1.65
CA GLN A 186 -3.42 16.09 0.24
C GLN A 186 -1.96 16.01 -0.26
N LYS A 187 -0.98 16.48 0.52
CA LYS A 187 0.45 16.42 0.14
C LYS A 187 1.01 15.00 0.20
N SER A 188 0.60 14.21 1.19
CA SER A 188 1.00 12.80 1.31
C SER A 188 0.57 11.97 0.10
N LEU A 189 -0.51 12.37 -0.59
CA LEU A 189 -0.91 11.78 -1.87
C LEU A 189 0.14 12.02 -2.98
N GLN A 190 0.88 13.12 -2.95
CA GLN A 190 1.85 13.49 -3.98
C GLN A 190 3.23 12.82 -3.76
N ILE A 191 3.64 12.66 -2.49
CA ILE A 191 4.98 12.16 -2.12
C ILE A 191 5.10 10.63 -2.30
N ASN A 192 3.99 9.89 -2.37
CA ASN A 192 3.95 8.42 -2.54
C ASN A 192 4.11 7.93 -4.00
N ILE A 193 4.60 8.78 -4.90
CA ILE A 193 5.00 8.38 -6.26
C ILE A 193 6.46 7.90 -6.18
N PHE A 194 6.65 6.65 -5.77
CA PHE A 194 7.95 5.99 -5.67
C PHE A 194 8.31 5.34 -7.00
N ASP A 195 9.54 5.53 -7.50
CA ASP A 195 10.23 4.77 -8.57
C ASP A 195 9.34 3.94 -9.53
N GLY A 196 8.44 4.62 -10.25
CA GLY A 196 7.60 4.00 -11.29
C GLY A 196 6.33 3.26 -10.81
N TYR A 197 6.03 3.17 -9.51
CA TYR A 197 4.79 2.57 -8.99
C TYR A 197 4.03 3.55 -8.09
N ALA A 198 3.14 4.36 -8.68
CA ALA A 198 2.35 5.36 -7.96
C ALA A 198 1.25 4.71 -7.10
N ILE A 199 1.21 5.03 -5.80
CA ILE A 199 0.19 4.53 -4.88
C ILE A 199 -0.86 5.60 -4.50
N TYR A 200 -2.07 5.36 -5.04
CA TYR A 200 -3.37 6.02 -4.82
C TYR A 200 -3.65 7.32 -5.55
N GLY A 201 -4.43 7.17 -6.62
CA GLY A 201 -5.05 8.25 -7.36
C GLY A 201 -6.26 8.85 -6.64
N ILE A 202 -6.34 10.17 -6.74
CA ILE A 202 -7.49 10.85 -7.33
C ILE A 202 -6.88 11.81 -8.35
N LYS A 203 -7.35 11.77 -9.60
CA LYS A 203 -7.05 12.79 -10.59
C LYS A 203 -7.72 14.08 -10.12
N ASP A 204 -7.00 15.19 -10.12
CA ASP A 204 -7.58 16.43 -10.60
C ASP A 204 -6.54 17.34 -11.21
N SER A 205 -6.99 17.99 -12.29
CA SER A 205 -6.22 18.74 -13.26
C SER A 205 -5.96 20.14 -12.73
N THR A 206 -4.71 20.51 -12.50
CA THR A 206 -4.20 21.89 -12.63
C THR A 206 -2.69 21.87 -12.45
N VAL A 207 -1.97 21.62 -13.54
CA VAL A 207 -0.56 22.05 -13.65
C VAL A 207 -0.50 22.98 -14.83
N SER A 208 -0.44 24.29 -14.54
CA SER A 208 0.08 25.26 -15.48
C SER A 208 1.50 24.85 -15.83
N SER A 209 1.69 24.54 -17.10
CA SER A 209 3.00 24.33 -17.71
C SER A 209 3.81 25.62 -17.60
N THR A 210 4.97 25.54 -16.96
CA THR A 210 6.06 26.47 -17.26
C THR A 210 7.35 25.66 -17.30
N THR A 211 7.52 24.96 -18.42
CA THR A 211 8.81 24.41 -18.82
C THR A 211 9.63 25.57 -19.39
N SER A 212 10.57 26.11 -18.62
CA SER A 212 11.69 26.85 -19.20
C SER A 212 12.82 25.85 -19.48
N VAL A 213 12.93 25.48 -20.75
CA VAL A 213 14.09 24.80 -21.31
C VAL A 213 15.19 25.83 -21.45
N GLU A 214 16.30 25.67 -20.72
CA GLU A 214 17.59 26.21 -21.15
C GLU A 214 18.66 25.13 -21.06
N ASN A 215 19.08 24.70 -22.25
CA ASN A 215 20.35 24.01 -22.48
C ASN A 215 21.50 24.95 -22.12
N ILE A 216 22.46 24.49 -21.32
CA ILE A 216 23.87 24.86 -21.51
C ILE A 216 24.76 23.62 -21.41
N THR A 217 25.57 23.51 -22.46
CA THR A 217 26.52 22.48 -22.87
C THR A 217 27.74 22.36 -21.94
N SER A 218 28.20 21.12 -21.79
CA SER A 218 29.59 20.64 -21.65
C SER A 218 30.63 21.40 -20.82
N ALA A 219 31.18 20.70 -19.81
CA ALA A 219 32.63 20.59 -19.66
C ALA A 219 33.04 19.30 -18.92
N HIS A 220 34.06 18.64 -19.48
CA HIS A 220 34.79 17.51 -18.93
C HIS A 220 35.25 17.72 -17.47
N ASN A 221 35.18 16.66 -16.67
CA ASN A 221 36.39 16.10 -16.08
C ASN A 221 36.16 14.66 -15.60
N ALA A 222 37.05 13.79 -16.06
CA ALA A 222 37.14 12.40 -15.69
C ALA A 222 37.75 12.26 -14.28
N TYR A 223 37.22 11.34 -13.49
CA TYR A 223 37.94 10.78 -12.35
C TYR A 223 37.62 9.28 -12.28
N GLN A 224 38.63 8.45 -12.62
CA GLN A 224 38.64 7.01 -12.35
C GLN A 224 39.24 6.78 -10.96
N PRO A 225 38.74 5.82 -10.15
CA PRO A 225 39.47 5.34 -8.98
C PRO A 225 40.50 4.27 -9.41
N GLU A 226 41.76 4.50 -9.07
CA GLU A 226 42.87 3.55 -9.26
C GLU A 226 42.78 2.36 -8.29
N VAL A 227 43.15 1.18 -8.81
CA VAL A 227 43.29 -0.09 -8.08
C VAL A 227 44.75 -0.23 -7.63
N PRO A 228 45.09 -0.68 -6.40
CA PRO A 228 46.48 -0.84 -6.00
C PRO A 228 47.11 -2.09 -6.62
N VAL A 229 48.23 -1.91 -7.32
CA VAL A 229 49.10 -2.98 -7.83
C VAL A 229 50.16 -3.31 -6.78
N GLN A 230 50.36 -4.61 -6.53
CA GLN A 230 51.44 -5.16 -5.73
C GLN A 230 52.77 -5.07 -6.49
N GLU A 231 53.81 -4.50 -5.87
CA GLU A 231 55.18 -4.66 -6.33
C GLU A 231 55.90 -5.72 -5.51
N GLY A 232 56.46 -6.70 -6.22
CA GLY A 232 57.43 -7.63 -5.69
C GLY A 232 58.80 -7.38 -6.33
N SER A 233 59.81 -7.48 -5.45
CA SER A 233 61.21 -7.88 -5.71
C SER A 233 62.21 -6.78 -6.10
N VAL A 234 63.34 -6.72 -5.37
CA VAL A 234 64.63 -7.31 -5.79
C VAL A 234 65.78 -6.96 -4.81
N ASN A 235 66.53 -8.00 -4.44
CA ASN A 235 67.94 -8.14 -4.03
C ASN A 235 68.56 -7.38 -2.84
N GLY A 236 69.14 -8.19 -1.95
CA GLY A 236 70.12 -7.89 -0.90
C GLY A 236 70.36 -9.14 -0.07
#